data_AF-A0A514LMP5-F1
#
_entry.id   AF-A0A514LMP5-F1
#
_cell.length_a   1.000
_cell.length_b   1.000
_cell.length_c   1.000
_cell.angle_alpha   90.00
_cell.angle_beta   90.00
_cell.angle_gamma   90.00
#
_symmetry.space_group_name_H-M   'P 1'
#
loop_
_entity.id
_entity.type
_entity.pdbx_description
1 polymer ?
#
loop_
_entity_poly.entity_id
_entity_poly.type
_entity_poly.pdbx_seq_one_letter_code
_entity_poly.pdbx_strand_id
1 'polypeptide(L)'
;MISLCEVGPRDGLQNEDKHLSTNQKVQLIENLIESGVPKIEAVSFVHPKVVPQMADAEDVLKQLGKQSQTEIAGLVLNRSGLERALKTNIDRVHIAAATSDTFNLKNARKTVKKGVNELSEVIREATKNNQPITAILATAFGCPYEGKVERSSVWKVAETFLEAGADEIGLADTTGMANPLQVQDMIRDFRKKFGENVPLSLHFHNTRGLGLANVLAGYEAGVRRFDASIGGLGGCPFAPKAVGNVCSEDMVHMFEQMGVETGIDLQHMILTSEQLEQRIEKTLEGMVMKAGAAFTHFQTS
;
A
#
# COMPACT_ATOMS: atom_id res chain seq x y z
N MET A 1 9.27 -5.17 16.61
CA MET A 1 9.10 -5.61 15.22
C MET A 1 8.11 -4.72 14.49
N ILE A 2 8.36 -4.40 13.22
CA ILE A 2 7.39 -3.78 12.30
C ILE A 2 6.84 -4.85 11.34
N SER A 3 5.70 -4.58 10.71
CA SER A 3 5.06 -5.42 9.70
C SER A 3 4.93 -4.62 8.42
N LEU A 4 5.64 -5.04 7.37
CA LEU A 4 5.55 -4.47 6.04
C LEU A 4 4.37 -5.08 5.27
N CYS A 5 3.58 -4.23 4.62
CA CYS A 5 2.75 -4.61 3.48
C CYS A 5 3.43 -4.14 2.19
N GLU A 6 3.95 -5.08 1.42
CA GLU A 6 4.57 -4.77 0.13
C GLU A 6 3.48 -4.54 -0.92
N VAL A 7 3.44 -3.32 -1.47
CA VAL A 7 2.41 -2.90 -2.43
C VAL A 7 2.93 -2.77 -3.87
N GLY A 8 4.22 -3.01 -4.11
CA GLY A 8 4.85 -2.92 -5.42
C GLY A 8 4.16 -3.72 -6.52
N PRO A 9 3.79 -5.01 -6.30
CA PRO A 9 3.09 -5.81 -7.31
C PRO A 9 1.73 -5.22 -7.75
N ARG A 10 1.06 -4.44 -6.89
CA ARG A 10 -0.20 -3.77 -7.20
C ARG A 10 0.00 -2.27 -7.43
N ASP A 11 0.16 -1.50 -6.36
CA ASP A 11 0.20 -0.04 -6.40
C ASP A 11 1.37 0.49 -7.20
N GLY A 12 2.52 -0.16 -7.05
CA GLY A 12 3.70 0.15 -7.85
C GLY A 12 3.42 -0.07 -9.33
N LEU A 13 3.22 -1.32 -9.74
CA LEU A 13 3.13 -1.69 -11.17
C LEU A 13 1.94 -1.05 -11.89
N GLN A 14 0.89 -0.66 -11.17
CA GLN A 14 -0.35 -0.15 -11.75
C GLN A 14 -0.16 1.03 -12.71
N ASN A 15 0.82 1.89 -12.47
CA ASN A 15 1.07 3.09 -13.27
C ASN A 15 2.35 3.01 -14.11
N GLU A 16 2.99 1.84 -14.21
CA GLU A 16 4.18 1.69 -15.05
C GLU A 16 3.82 1.49 -16.52
N ASP A 17 4.60 2.11 -17.39
CA ASP A 17 4.44 2.03 -18.85
C ASP A 17 4.73 0.61 -19.36
N LYS A 18 5.73 -0.05 -18.77
CA LYS A 18 6.11 -1.41 -19.14
C LYS A 18 5.14 -2.40 -18.52
N HIS A 19 4.47 -3.16 -19.39
CA HIS A 19 3.59 -4.25 -18.95
C HIS A 19 4.42 -5.50 -18.66
N LEU A 20 4.39 -5.95 -17.41
CA LEU A 20 4.96 -7.25 -17.04
C LEU A 20 3.97 -8.37 -17.35
N SER A 21 4.48 -9.45 -17.93
CA SER A 21 3.71 -10.68 -18.12
C SER A 21 3.28 -11.29 -16.78
N THR A 22 2.24 -12.12 -16.79
CA THR A 22 1.75 -12.84 -15.61
C THR A 22 2.87 -13.61 -14.90
N ASN A 23 3.71 -14.33 -15.65
CA ASN A 23 4.86 -15.06 -15.09
C ASN A 23 5.86 -14.12 -14.39
N GLN A 24 6.14 -12.95 -14.96
CA GLN A 24 7.05 -11.98 -14.35
C GLN A 24 6.49 -11.37 -13.06
N LYS A 25 5.16 -11.16 -13.00
CA LYS A 25 4.47 -10.71 -11.77
C LYS A 25 4.48 -11.78 -10.69
N VAL A 26 4.20 -13.03 -11.07
CA VAL A 26 4.25 -14.16 -10.13
C VAL A 26 5.66 -14.30 -9.56
N GLN A 27 6.68 -14.28 -10.40
CA GLN A 27 8.07 -14.36 -9.94
C GLN A 27 8.46 -13.19 -9.03
N LEU A 28 7.97 -11.97 -9.32
CA LEU A 28 8.17 -10.83 -8.41
C LEU A 28 7.56 -11.12 -7.03
N ILE A 29 6.32 -11.62 -6.99
CA ILE A 29 5.62 -11.94 -5.74
C ILE A 29 6.32 -13.09 -4.99
N GLU A 30 6.78 -14.13 -5.70
CA GLU A 30 7.52 -15.26 -5.12
C GLU A 30 8.83 -14.78 -4.47
N ASN A 31 9.63 -13.97 -5.15
CA ASN A 31 10.85 -13.40 -4.57
C ASN A 31 10.55 -12.56 -3.31
N LEU A 32 9.46 -11.79 -3.32
CA LEU A 32 9.03 -11.02 -2.15
C LEU A 32 8.62 -11.92 -0.98
N ILE A 33 7.92 -13.03 -1.25
CA ILE A 33 7.59 -14.05 -0.24
C ILE A 33 8.88 -14.68 0.32
N GLU A 34 9.83 -15.04 -0.55
CA GLU A 34 11.11 -15.62 -0.16
C GLU A 34 11.95 -14.66 0.69
N SER A 35 11.80 -13.34 0.49
CA SER A 35 12.41 -12.33 1.36
C SER A 35 11.76 -12.20 2.74
N GLY A 36 10.70 -12.95 3.04
CA GLY A 36 10.05 -12.95 4.36
C GLY A 36 8.99 -11.86 4.57
N VAL A 37 8.52 -11.21 3.49
CA VAL A 37 7.45 -10.21 3.59
C VAL A 37 6.18 -10.84 4.16
N PRO A 38 5.61 -10.31 5.26
CA PRO A 38 4.46 -10.93 5.91
C PRO A 38 3.13 -10.67 5.20
N LYS A 39 3.05 -9.61 4.38
CA LYS A 39 1.84 -9.24 3.64
C LYS A 39 2.19 -8.61 2.30
N ILE A 40 1.55 -9.06 1.23
CA ILE A 40 1.73 -8.51 -0.12
C ILE A 40 0.37 -8.15 -0.70
N GLU A 41 0.21 -6.91 -1.14
CA GLU A 41 -0.90 -6.53 -2.00
C GLU A 41 -0.54 -6.89 -3.45
N ALA A 42 -0.98 -8.08 -3.87
CA ALA A 42 -0.49 -8.73 -5.08
C ALA A 42 -1.22 -8.28 -6.35
N VAL A 43 -2.52 -7.98 -6.26
CA VAL A 43 -3.38 -7.75 -7.43
C VAL A 43 -4.47 -6.71 -7.18
N SER A 44 -5.14 -6.28 -8.24
CA SER A 44 -6.31 -5.42 -8.17
C SER A 44 -7.43 -5.94 -9.07
N PHE A 45 -8.64 -6.11 -8.52
CA PHE A 45 -9.84 -6.57 -9.24
C PHE A 45 -10.57 -5.40 -9.93
N VAL A 46 -9.79 -4.48 -10.49
CA VAL A 46 -10.29 -3.36 -11.29
C VAL A 46 -10.64 -3.80 -12.70
N HIS A 47 -11.35 -2.94 -13.43
CA HIS A 47 -11.75 -3.23 -14.80
C HIS A 47 -10.51 -3.23 -15.72
N PRO A 48 -10.21 -4.30 -16.47
CA PRO A 48 -9.00 -4.43 -17.28
C PRO A 48 -8.78 -3.30 -18.30
N LYS A 49 -9.86 -2.73 -18.86
CA LYS A 49 -9.76 -1.58 -19.77
C LYS A 49 -9.37 -0.26 -19.09
N VAL A 50 -9.60 -0.13 -17.77
CA VAL A 50 -9.26 1.08 -17.01
C VAL A 50 -7.83 0.97 -16.49
N VAL A 51 -7.42 -0.23 -16.08
CA VAL A 51 -6.07 -0.51 -15.58
C VAL A 51 -5.54 -1.80 -16.24
N PRO A 52 -4.98 -1.71 -17.46
CA PRO A 52 -4.47 -2.86 -18.19
C PRO A 52 -3.37 -3.64 -17.47
N GLN A 53 -2.59 -2.96 -16.64
CA GLN A 53 -1.53 -3.53 -15.80
C GLN A 53 -2.08 -4.60 -14.85
N MET A 54 -3.35 -4.51 -14.44
CA MET A 54 -4.00 -5.40 -13.47
C MET A 54 -5.03 -6.35 -14.12
N ALA A 55 -4.97 -6.54 -15.43
CA ALA A 55 -5.95 -7.33 -16.19
C ALA A 55 -5.94 -8.83 -15.86
N ASP A 56 -4.82 -9.36 -15.38
CA ASP A 56 -4.50 -10.77 -15.19
C ASP A 56 -4.53 -11.21 -13.70
N ALA A 57 -5.28 -10.49 -12.85
CA ALA A 57 -5.34 -10.74 -11.41
C ALA A 57 -5.64 -12.19 -11.05
N GLU A 58 -6.65 -12.81 -11.68
CA GLU A 58 -7.02 -14.20 -11.44
C GLU A 58 -5.95 -15.19 -11.88
N ASP A 59 -5.27 -14.92 -12.99
CA ASP A 59 -4.21 -15.80 -13.51
C ASP A 59 -2.95 -15.74 -12.62
N VAL A 60 -2.58 -14.53 -12.15
CA VAL A 60 -1.50 -14.34 -11.16
C VAL A 60 -1.80 -15.15 -9.91
N LEU A 61 -2.99 -14.99 -9.32
CA LEU A 61 -3.35 -15.70 -8.08
C LEU A 61 -3.45 -17.21 -8.26
N LYS A 62 -3.97 -17.66 -9.40
CA LYS A 62 -4.06 -19.09 -9.74
C LYS A 62 -2.67 -19.73 -9.85
N GLN A 63 -1.73 -19.04 -10.49
CA GLN A 63 -0.37 -19.54 -10.65
C GLN A 63 0.43 -19.47 -9.34
N LEU A 64 0.26 -18.40 -8.56
CA LEU A 64 0.89 -18.23 -7.26
C LEU A 64 0.42 -19.30 -6.25
N GLY A 65 -0.85 -19.72 -6.33
CA GLY A 65 -1.42 -20.69 -5.39
C GLY A 65 -1.56 -20.13 -3.98
N LYS A 66 -1.89 -20.99 -3.00
CA LYS A 66 -2.11 -20.58 -1.61
C LYS A 66 -0.77 -20.45 -0.89
N GLN A 67 -0.57 -19.33 -0.22
CA GLN A 67 0.62 -19.05 0.58
C GLN A 67 0.33 -19.29 2.06
N SER A 68 1.33 -19.78 2.80
CA SER A 68 1.18 -20.14 4.22
C SER A 68 1.86 -19.17 5.18
N GLN A 69 2.87 -18.45 4.72
CA GLN A 69 3.70 -17.55 5.54
C GLN A 69 3.45 -16.07 5.25
N THR A 70 2.78 -15.76 4.13
CA THR A 70 2.53 -14.39 3.66
C THR A 70 1.05 -14.22 3.37
N GLU A 71 0.43 -13.19 3.93
CA GLU A 71 -0.95 -12.79 3.63
C GLU A 71 -1.00 -12.14 2.24
N ILE A 72 -1.80 -12.70 1.32
CA ILE A 72 -1.98 -12.16 -0.02
C ILE A 72 -3.26 -11.34 -0.08
N ALA A 73 -3.09 -10.03 -0.32
CA ALA A 73 -4.18 -9.08 -0.43
C ALA A 73 -4.48 -8.68 -1.89
N GLY A 74 -5.74 -8.31 -2.15
CA GLY A 74 -6.16 -7.78 -3.44
C GLY A 74 -7.06 -6.54 -3.30
N LEU A 75 -6.83 -5.53 -4.14
CA LEU A 75 -7.61 -4.29 -4.15
C LEU A 75 -8.98 -4.52 -4.82
N VAL A 76 -10.04 -4.05 -4.17
CA VAL A 76 -11.43 -4.08 -4.66
C VAL A 76 -12.04 -2.67 -4.55
N LEU A 77 -12.59 -2.16 -5.65
CA LEU A 77 -13.16 -0.80 -5.70
C LEU A 77 -14.66 -0.76 -6.02
N ASN A 78 -15.30 -1.92 -6.16
CA ASN A 78 -16.74 -2.05 -6.42
C ASN A 78 -17.20 -3.51 -6.22
N ARG A 79 -18.51 -3.72 -6.31
CA ARG A 79 -19.15 -5.04 -6.16
C ARG A 79 -18.67 -6.08 -7.17
N SER A 80 -18.51 -5.72 -8.45
CA SER A 80 -18.03 -6.66 -9.47
C SER A 80 -16.60 -7.12 -9.18
N GLY A 81 -15.74 -6.24 -8.68
CA GLY A 81 -14.40 -6.59 -8.20
C GLY A 81 -14.46 -7.56 -7.02
N LEU A 82 -15.39 -7.37 -6.08
CA LEU A 82 -15.59 -8.29 -4.96
C LEU A 82 -16.05 -9.67 -5.43
N GLU A 83 -17.01 -9.74 -6.33
CA GLU A 83 -17.49 -11.01 -6.90
C GLU A 83 -16.38 -11.82 -7.59
N ARG A 84 -15.41 -11.13 -8.18
CA ARG A 84 -14.19 -11.76 -8.74
C ARG A 84 -13.26 -12.22 -7.62
N ALA A 85 -12.97 -11.33 -6.66
CA ALA A 85 -12.08 -11.59 -5.54
C ALA A 85 -12.51 -12.82 -4.72
N LEU A 86 -13.80 -12.96 -4.42
CA LEU A 86 -14.36 -14.09 -3.65
C LEU A 86 -14.26 -15.45 -4.36
N LYS A 87 -13.93 -15.48 -5.66
CA LYS A 87 -13.69 -16.72 -6.42
C LYS A 87 -12.21 -17.13 -6.43
N THR A 88 -11.35 -16.34 -5.79
CA THR A 88 -9.91 -16.57 -5.69
C THR A 88 -9.53 -17.00 -4.28
N ASN A 89 -8.24 -17.21 -4.04
CA ASN A 89 -7.67 -17.66 -2.78
C ASN A 89 -7.03 -16.53 -1.94
N ILE A 90 -7.35 -15.26 -2.24
CA ILE A 90 -6.84 -14.12 -1.47
C ILE A 90 -7.18 -14.24 0.01
N ASP A 91 -6.26 -13.78 0.85
CA ASP A 91 -6.43 -13.76 2.30
C ASP A 91 -7.16 -12.52 2.78
N ARG A 92 -7.01 -11.40 2.06
CA ARG A 92 -7.55 -10.11 2.47
C ARG A 92 -7.99 -9.26 1.28
N VAL A 93 -9.08 -8.53 1.47
CA VAL A 93 -9.51 -7.49 0.54
C VAL A 93 -9.01 -6.13 1.04
N HIS A 94 -8.42 -5.36 0.14
CA HIS A 94 -8.17 -3.94 0.37
C HIS A 94 -9.27 -3.13 -0.32
N ILE A 95 -9.85 -2.18 0.40
CA ILE A 95 -10.82 -1.21 -0.13
C ILE A 95 -10.20 0.17 0.00
N ALA A 96 -10.16 0.95 -1.08
CA ALA A 96 -9.64 2.32 -1.03
C ALA A 96 -10.74 3.35 -1.32
N ALA A 97 -10.79 4.40 -0.50
CA ALA A 97 -11.64 5.56 -0.72
C ALA A 97 -10.90 6.86 -0.43
N ALA A 98 -11.07 7.85 -1.29
CA ALA A 98 -10.58 9.21 -1.03
C ALA A 98 -11.48 9.92 -0.02
N THR A 99 -10.87 10.79 0.78
CA THR A 99 -11.55 11.61 1.81
C THR A 99 -11.83 13.05 1.35
N SER A 100 -11.55 13.37 0.08
CA SER A 100 -11.75 14.68 -0.55
C SER A 100 -12.72 14.60 -1.73
N ASP A 101 -13.73 15.47 -1.78
CA ASP A 101 -14.76 15.47 -2.83
C ASP A 101 -14.16 15.83 -4.20
N THR A 102 -13.31 16.85 -4.28
CA THR A 102 -12.68 17.26 -5.54
C THR A 102 -11.79 16.15 -6.09
N PHE A 103 -11.05 15.46 -5.21
CA PHE A 103 -10.25 14.31 -5.61
C PHE A 103 -11.16 13.17 -6.12
N ASN A 104 -12.20 12.81 -5.37
CA ASN A 104 -13.07 11.69 -5.72
C ASN A 104 -13.88 11.96 -7.00
N LEU A 105 -14.30 13.20 -7.25
CA LEU A 105 -14.98 13.58 -8.49
C LEU A 105 -14.07 13.46 -9.71
N LYS A 106 -12.79 13.86 -9.60
CA LYS A 106 -11.83 13.73 -10.70
C LYS A 106 -11.43 12.27 -10.98
N ASN A 107 -11.34 11.45 -9.94
CA ASN A 107 -10.87 10.06 -10.05
C ASN A 107 -11.98 9.04 -10.32
N ALA A 108 -13.11 9.18 -9.63
CA ALA A 108 -14.19 8.19 -9.62
C ALA A 108 -15.54 8.77 -10.08
N ARG A 109 -15.60 10.05 -10.47
CA ARG A 109 -16.80 10.76 -10.95
C ARG A 109 -17.97 10.71 -9.95
N LYS A 110 -17.67 10.67 -8.65
CA LYS A 110 -18.65 10.69 -7.56
C LYS A 110 -18.13 11.40 -6.32
N THR A 111 -19.05 11.84 -5.47
CA THR A 111 -18.73 12.45 -4.18
C THR A 111 -18.24 11.40 -3.19
N VAL A 112 -17.50 11.81 -2.16
CA VAL A 112 -17.04 10.96 -1.05
C VAL A 112 -18.23 10.24 -0.44
N LYS A 113 -19.32 10.95 -0.11
CA LYS A 113 -20.52 10.34 0.49
C LYS A 113 -21.07 9.19 -0.35
N LYS A 114 -21.19 9.38 -1.67
CA LYS A 114 -21.71 8.33 -2.56
C LYS A 114 -20.74 7.15 -2.65
N GLY A 115 -19.44 7.42 -2.83
CA GLY A 115 -18.41 6.39 -2.91
C GLY A 115 -18.31 5.56 -1.62
N VAL A 116 -18.34 6.21 -0.47
CA VAL A 116 -18.30 5.56 0.85
C VAL A 116 -19.54 4.69 1.07
N ASN A 117 -20.73 5.14 0.69
CA ASN A 117 -21.94 4.32 0.81
C ASN A 117 -21.86 3.05 -0.06
N GLU A 118 -21.46 3.18 -1.32
CA GLU A 118 -21.28 2.04 -2.23
C GLU A 118 -20.23 1.05 -1.70
N LEU A 119 -19.09 1.56 -1.23
CA LEU A 119 -18.03 0.72 -0.67
C LEU A 119 -18.42 0.09 0.68
N SER A 120 -19.29 0.74 1.46
CA SER A 120 -19.81 0.15 2.69
C SER A 120 -20.68 -1.08 2.41
N GLU A 121 -21.41 -1.09 1.30
CA GLU A 121 -22.15 -2.29 0.86
C GLU A 121 -21.18 -3.42 0.47
N VAL A 122 -20.09 -3.08 -0.23
CA VAL A 122 -19.02 -4.03 -0.58
C VAL A 122 -18.37 -4.61 0.68
N ILE A 123 -18.03 -3.77 1.67
CA ILE A 123 -17.44 -4.20 2.94
C ILE A 123 -18.39 -5.16 3.68
N ARG A 124 -19.68 -4.83 3.75
CA ARG A 124 -20.69 -5.71 4.38
C ARG A 124 -20.81 -7.04 3.67
N GLU A 125 -20.76 -7.06 2.34
CA GLU A 125 -20.82 -8.29 1.54
C GLU A 125 -19.56 -9.16 1.73
N ALA A 126 -18.37 -8.54 1.73
CA ALA A 126 -17.11 -9.23 2.02
C ALA A 126 -17.11 -9.82 3.45
N THR A 127 -17.56 -9.05 4.44
CA THR A 127 -17.68 -9.49 5.84
C THR A 127 -18.62 -10.68 5.99
N LYS A 128 -19.77 -10.68 5.30
CA LYS A 128 -20.71 -11.82 5.29
C LYS A 128 -20.09 -13.11 4.72
N ASN A 129 -19.09 -12.98 3.86
CA ASN A 129 -18.32 -14.10 3.31
C ASN A 129 -17.06 -14.42 4.15
N ASN A 130 -16.94 -13.86 5.35
CA ASN A 130 -15.78 -14.01 6.25
C ASN A 130 -14.45 -13.57 5.63
N GLN A 131 -14.47 -12.62 4.69
CA GLN A 131 -13.27 -12.06 4.10
C GLN A 131 -12.75 -10.89 4.97
N PRO A 132 -11.50 -10.95 5.48
CA PRO A 132 -10.85 -9.82 6.16
C PRO A 132 -10.65 -8.62 5.21
N ILE A 133 -10.73 -7.42 5.77
CA ILE A 133 -10.77 -6.16 5.03
C ILE A 133 -9.87 -5.11 5.68
N THR A 134 -8.94 -4.57 4.89
CA THR A 134 -8.29 -3.28 5.20
C THR A 134 -8.99 -2.18 4.41
N ALA A 135 -9.52 -1.16 5.10
CA ALA A 135 -10.08 0.02 4.47
C ALA A 135 -9.05 1.17 4.49
N ILE A 136 -8.59 1.56 3.30
CA ILE A 136 -7.55 2.55 3.05
C ILE A 136 -8.19 3.90 2.72
N LEU A 137 -7.81 4.92 3.48
CA LEU A 137 -8.32 6.27 3.37
C LEU A 137 -7.27 7.12 2.65
N ALA A 138 -7.44 7.26 1.34
CA ALA A 138 -6.62 8.12 0.50
C ALA A 138 -6.85 9.61 0.83
N THR A 139 -5.86 10.44 0.54
CA THR A 139 -5.84 11.89 0.86
C THR A 139 -6.00 12.21 2.35
N ALA A 140 -5.67 11.27 3.25
CA ALA A 140 -5.85 11.46 4.70
C ALA A 140 -5.01 12.61 5.28
N PHE A 141 -3.86 12.89 4.65
CA PHE A 141 -2.92 13.92 5.11
C PHE A 141 -2.98 15.22 4.29
N GLY A 142 -3.77 15.24 3.22
CA GLY A 142 -3.86 16.36 2.30
C GLY A 142 -4.42 15.94 0.95
N CYS A 143 -4.95 16.91 0.22
CA CYS A 143 -5.47 16.74 -1.12
C CYS A 143 -4.73 17.67 -2.09
N PRO A 144 -4.27 17.19 -3.25
CA PRO A 144 -3.61 18.04 -4.25
C PRO A 144 -4.53 19.12 -4.84
N TYR A 145 -5.84 19.02 -4.63
CA TYR A 145 -6.83 19.97 -5.15
C TYR A 145 -7.42 20.89 -4.09
N GLU A 146 -7.69 20.37 -2.88
CA GLU A 146 -8.31 21.11 -1.78
C GLU A 146 -7.29 21.62 -0.75
N GLY A 147 -6.03 21.17 -0.86
CA GLY A 147 -5.00 21.48 0.11
C GLY A 147 -5.22 20.71 1.40
N LYS A 148 -5.56 21.43 2.48
CA LYS A 148 -5.74 20.83 3.80
C LYS A 148 -7.04 20.03 3.84
N VAL A 149 -6.95 18.77 4.26
CA VAL A 149 -8.11 17.91 4.51
C VAL A 149 -8.41 17.96 6.01
N GLU A 150 -9.66 18.25 6.36
CA GLU A 150 -10.10 18.28 7.75
C GLU A 150 -10.15 16.86 8.35
N ARG A 151 -9.52 16.68 9.52
CA ARG A 151 -9.39 15.36 10.17
C ARG A 151 -10.76 14.72 10.44
N SER A 152 -11.76 15.52 10.79
CA SER A 152 -13.13 15.04 11.01
C SER A 152 -13.73 14.34 9.80
N SER A 153 -13.37 14.77 8.58
CA SER A 153 -13.83 14.12 7.35
C SER A 153 -13.22 12.73 7.19
N VAL A 154 -11.92 12.59 7.50
CA VAL A 154 -11.22 11.30 7.50
C VAL A 154 -11.87 10.36 8.53
N TRP A 155 -12.12 10.85 9.74
CA TRP A 155 -12.71 10.06 10.81
C TRP A 155 -14.14 9.61 10.54
N LYS A 156 -14.94 10.42 9.85
CA LYS A 156 -16.28 10.02 9.44
C LYS A 156 -16.25 8.84 8.47
N VAL A 157 -15.28 8.82 7.55
CA VAL A 157 -15.09 7.70 6.62
C VAL A 157 -14.61 6.45 7.37
N ALA A 158 -13.62 6.59 8.26
CA ALA A 158 -13.12 5.47 9.07
C ALA A 158 -14.24 4.84 9.92
N GLU A 159 -15.03 5.66 10.61
CA GLU A 159 -16.18 5.22 11.40
C GLU A 159 -17.19 4.45 10.55
N THR A 160 -17.55 5.00 9.38
CA THR A 160 -18.50 4.34 8.46
C THR A 160 -17.99 2.98 7.99
N PHE A 161 -16.69 2.85 7.68
CA PHE A 161 -16.10 1.59 7.23
C PHE A 161 -15.92 0.57 8.35
N LEU A 162 -15.56 0.99 9.56
CA LEU A 162 -15.54 0.14 10.75
C LEU A 162 -16.94 -0.41 11.05
N GLU A 163 -17.96 0.45 11.03
CA GLU A 163 -19.37 0.04 11.20
C GLU A 163 -19.87 -0.90 10.09
N ALA A 164 -19.29 -0.80 8.89
CA ALA A 164 -19.60 -1.69 7.78
C ALA A 164 -18.92 -3.07 7.89
N GLY A 165 -17.88 -3.20 8.72
CA GLY A 165 -17.19 -4.47 9.00
C GLY A 165 -15.70 -4.50 8.64
N ALA A 166 -15.08 -3.38 8.28
CA ALA A 166 -13.62 -3.35 8.09
C ALA A 166 -12.90 -3.64 9.42
N ASP A 167 -11.90 -4.53 9.40
CA ASP A 167 -11.13 -4.90 10.59
C ASP A 167 -9.80 -4.15 10.72
N GLU A 168 -9.35 -3.46 9.68
CA GLU A 168 -8.17 -2.59 9.70
C GLU A 168 -8.43 -1.27 8.97
N ILE A 169 -7.91 -0.17 9.50
CA ILE A 169 -7.89 1.13 8.83
C ILE A 169 -6.47 1.46 8.36
N GLY A 170 -6.33 1.83 7.09
CA GLY A 170 -5.10 2.38 6.52
C GLY A 170 -5.23 3.88 6.28
N LEU A 171 -4.26 4.68 6.71
CA LEU A 171 -4.19 6.11 6.36
C LEU A 171 -3.14 6.32 5.27
N ALA A 172 -3.56 6.86 4.12
CA ALA A 172 -2.69 7.04 2.97
C ALA A 172 -2.41 8.50 2.64
N ASP A 173 -1.13 8.84 2.57
CA ASP A 173 -0.62 10.11 2.04
C ASP A 173 -0.37 9.98 0.53
N THR A 174 -1.46 9.99 -0.22
CA THR A 174 -1.52 9.70 -1.67
C THR A 174 -0.63 10.58 -2.54
N THR A 175 -0.21 11.75 -2.04
CA THR A 175 0.59 12.71 -2.84
C THR A 175 1.80 13.26 -2.07
N GLY A 176 2.22 12.58 -1.00
CA GLY A 176 3.39 12.94 -0.21
C GLY A 176 3.31 14.35 0.38
N MET A 177 2.18 14.70 1.02
CA MET A 177 1.91 15.99 1.64
C MET A 177 2.09 15.97 3.18
N ALA A 178 2.18 14.79 3.78
CA ALA A 178 2.30 14.64 5.22
C ALA A 178 3.66 15.12 5.74
N ASN A 179 3.67 15.52 7.00
CA ASN A 179 4.89 15.79 7.76
C ASN A 179 4.86 15.06 9.12
N PRO A 180 6.02 14.85 9.78
CA PRO A 180 6.11 14.04 10.99
C PRO A 180 5.15 14.47 12.13
N LEU A 181 5.02 15.77 12.37
CA LEU A 181 4.13 16.28 13.42
C LEU A 181 2.66 15.99 13.10
N GLN A 182 2.25 16.18 11.84
CA GLN A 182 0.90 15.85 11.40
C GLN A 182 0.62 14.35 11.53
N VAL A 183 1.60 13.49 11.24
CA VAL A 183 1.47 12.03 11.38
C VAL A 183 1.21 11.65 12.84
N GLN A 184 2.04 12.15 13.77
CA GLN A 184 1.86 11.90 15.21
C GLN A 184 0.48 12.37 15.71
N ASP A 185 0.07 13.57 15.29
CA ASP A 185 -1.25 14.12 15.62
C ASP A 185 -2.41 13.26 15.09
N MET A 186 -2.34 12.81 13.84
CA MET A 186 -3.37 11.96 13.21
C MET A 186 -3.51 10.64 13.96
N ILE A 187 -2.39 10.02 14.34
CA ILE A 187 -2.39 8.75 15.08
C ILE A 187 -2.98 8.97 16.47
N ARG A 188 -2.57 10.01 17.20
CA ARG A 188 -3.13 10.33 18.51
C ARG A 188 -4.65 10.54 18.46
N ASP A 189 -5.13 11.29 17.46
CA ASP A 189 -6.56 11.54 17.27
C ASP A 189 -7.32 10.26 16.90
N PHE A 190 -6.74 9.41 16.04
CA PHE A 190 -7.30 8.10 15.69
C PHE A 190 -7.45 7.21 16.93
N ARG A 191 -6.38 7.06 17.71
CA ARG A 191 -6.37 6.26 18.95
C ARG A 191 -7.38 6.78 19.97
N LYS A 192 -7.47 8.10 20.14
CA LYS A 192 -8.46 8.72 21.02
C LYS A 192 -9.90 8.42 20.59
N LYS A 193 -10.19 8.37 19.28
CA LYS A 193 -11.56 8.18 18.76
C LYS A 193 -11.97 6.71 18.66
N PHE A 194 -11.07 5.84 18.19
CA PHE A 194 -11.39 4.45 17.86
C PHE A 194 -10.78 3.42 18.83
N GLY A 195 -9.88 3.86 19.71
CA GLY A 195 -9.20 3.01 20.68
C GLY A 195 -7.89 2.41 20.18
N GLU A 196 -7.12 1.86 21.13
CA GLU A 196 -5.82 1.23 20.86
C GLU A 196 -5.93 -0.09 20.10
N ASN A 197 -7.07 -0.78 20.24
CA ASN A 197 -7.25 -2.11 19.68
C ASN A 197 -7.62 -2.14 18.19
N VAL A 198 -7.98 -1.00 17.60
CA VAL A 198 -8.30 -0.95 16.16
C VAL A 198 -6.99 -0.97 15.37
N PRO A 199 -6.74 -1.99 14.52
CA PRO A 199 -5.55 -2.04 13.68
C PRO A 199 -5.44 -0.81 12.78
N LEU A 200 -4.24 -0.23 12.76
CA LEU A 200 -3.91 0.96 11.98
C LEU A 200 -2.67 0.68 11.13
N SER A 201 -2.78 0.88 9.82
CA SER A 201 -1.67 0.88 8.87
C SER A 201 -1.43 2.29 8.30
N LEU A 202 -0.18 2.55 7.91
CA LEU A 202 0.23 3.83 7.32
C LEU A 202 0.86 3.61 5.97
N HIS A 203 0.44 4.42 5.00
CA HIS A 203 0.90 4.38 3.63
C HIS A 203 1.39 5.77 3.23
N PHE A 204 2.68 5.90 2.92
CA PHE A 204 3.28 7.18 2.57
C PHE A 204 3.90 7.15 1.18
N HIS A 205 3.68 8.22 0.42
CA HIS A 205 4.47 8.52 -0.76
C HIS A 205 5.67 9.39 -0.39
N ASN A 206 6.78 9.22 -1.11
CA ASN A 206 8.01 9.98 -0.88
C ASN A 206 8.13 11.24 -1.76
N THR A 207 7.01 11.73 -2.31
CA THR A 207 6.97 12.85 -3.28
C THR A 207 7.73 14.11 -2.84
N ARG A 208 7.81 14.39 -1.53
CA ARG A 208 8.53 15.55 -0.96
C ARG A 208 9.73 15.17 -0.08
N GLY A 209 10.22 13.93 -0.18
CA GLY A 209 11.35 13.46 0.60
C GLY A 209 11.08 13.25 2.09
N LEU A 210 9.80 13.21 2.50
CA LEU A 210 9.39 13.03 3.90
C LEU A 210 8.90 11.62 4.21
N GLY A 211 8.94 10.68 3.25
CA GLY A 211 8.34 9.35 3.38
C GLY A 211 8.88 8.57 4.59
N LEU A 212 10.20 8.35 4.66
CA LEU A 212 10.82 7.64 5.79
C LEU A 212 10.71 8.39 7.11
N ALA A 213 10.78 9.73 7.09
CA ALA A 213 10.57 10.54 8.28
C ALA A 213 9.13 10.39 8.83
N ASN A 214 8.14 10.28 7.95
CA ASN A 214 6.74 10.04 8.31
C ASN A 214 6.52 8.60 8.80
N VAL A 215 7.19 7.61 8.21
CA VAL A 215 7.21 6.23 8.72
C VAL A 215 7.76 6.20 10.14
N LEU A 216 8.92 6.82 10.38
CA LEU A 216 9.54 6.91 11.71
C LEU A 216 8.62 7.59 12.72
N ALA A 217 8.02 8.73 12.35
CA ALA A 217 7.07 9.43 13.20
C ALA A 217 5.84 8.57 13.56
N GLY A 218 5.36 7.77 12.60
CA GLY A 218 4.30 6.79 12.83
C GLY A 218 4.71 5.68 13.78
N TYR A 219 5.95 5.19 13.63
CA TYR A 219 6.53 4.17 14.50
C TYR A 219 6.67 4.66 15.94
N GLU A 220 7.19 5.86 16.13
CA GLU A 220 7.31 6.51 17.44
C GLU A 220 5.95 6.74 18.10
N ALA A 221 4.91 7.02 17.30
CA ALA A 221 3.52 7.12 17.76
C ALA A 221 2.83 5.76 17.99
N GLY A 222 3.55 4.64 17.89
CA GLY A 222 3.06 3.30 18.23
C GLY A 222 2.52 2.48 17.06
N VAL A 223 2.51 2.99 15.82
CA VAL A 223 2.13 2.19 14.65
C VAL A 223 3.21 1.17 14.31
N ARG A 224 2.79 -0.02 13.86
CA ARG A 224 3.69 -1.11 13.47
C ARG A 224 3.43 -1.64 12.07
N ARG A 225 2.34 -1.24 11.40
CA ARG A 225 1.99 -1.68 10.05
C ARG A 225 2.25 -0.55 9.06
N PHE A 226 3.12 -0.81 8.09
CA PHE A 226 3.53 0.18 7.10
C PHE A 226 3.46 -0.41 5.71
N ASP A 227 2.93 0.35 4.76
CA ASP A 227 3.00 0.01 3.35
C ASP A 227 4.27 0.61 2.76
N ALA A 228 4.94 -0.16 1.91
CA ALA A 228 6.05 0.30 1.09
C ALA A 228 6.06 -0.47 -0.24
N SER A 229 6.81 0.07 -1.20
CA SER A 229 6.94 -0.51 -2.53
C SER A 229 8.40 -0.76 -2.86
N ILE A 230 8.69 -1.96 -3.33
CA ILE A 230 10.02 -2.37 -3.77
C ILE A 230 10.62 -1.39 -4.78
N GLY A 231 11.87 -0.96 -4.59
CA GLY A 231 12.51 0.05 -5.44
C GLY A 231 11.91 1.46 -5.36
N GLY A 232 11.00 1.71 -4.44
CA GLY A 232 10.22 2.97 -4.38
C GLY A 232 9.21 3.11 -5.52
N LEU A 233 8.82 1.98 -6.12
CA LEU A 233 8.01 1.94 -7.33
C LEU A 233 6.60 2.50 -7.08
N GLY A 234 6.03 3.12 -8.11
CA GLY A 234 4.73 3.75 -8.07
C GLY A 234 4.82 5.24 -8.37
N GLY A 235 3.72 5.93 -8.12
CA GLY A 235 3.57 7.32 -8.53
C GLY A 235 2.11 7.63 -8.74
N CYS A 236 1.77 8.91 -8.63
CA CYS A 236 0.42 9.36 -8.88
C CYS A 236 0.33 9.86 -10.33
N PRO A 237 -0.51 9.28 -11.20
CA PRO A 237 -0.64 9.74 -12.59
C PRO A 237 -1.11 11.21 -12.69
N PHE A 238 -1.67 11.74 -11.61
CA PHE A 238 -2.13 13.13 -11.50
C PHE A 238 -1.07 14.11 -10.99
N ALA A 239 0.10 13.61 -10.57
CA ALA A 239 1.22 14.41 -10.15
C ALA A 239 2.47 13.96 -10.94
N PRO A 240 2.72 14.54 -12.14
CA PRO A 240 3.74 14.06 -13.08
C PRO A 240 5.19 14.05 -12.55
N LYS A 241 5.43 14.74 -11.42
CA LYS A 241 6.74 14.79 -10.73
C LYS A 241 6.70 14.13 -9.36
N ALA A 242 5.62 13.46 -9.00
CA ALA A 242 5.52 12.79 -7.72
C ALA A 242 6.37 11.53 -7.72
N VAL A 243 7.39 11.54 -6.87
CA VAL A 243 8.06 10.30 -6.42
C VAL A 243 6.99 9.38 -5.84
N GLY A 244 7.11 8.08 -6.11
CA GLY A 244 6.17 7.03 -5.75
C GLY A 244 6.07 6.76 -4.26
N ASN A 245 5.88 5.49 -3.93
CA ASN A 245 5.76 5.02 -2.56
C ASN A 245 7.08 5.19 -1.78
N VAL A 246 7.00 5.09 -0.45
CA VAL A 246 8.20 4.78 0.34
C VAL A 246 8.82 3.49 -0.18
N CYS A 247 10.14 3.50 -0.35
CA CYS A 247 10.91 2.36 -0.81
C CYS A 247 11.03 1.29 0.29
N SER A 248 10.71 0.04 -0.06
CA SER A 248 10.69 -1.07 0.89
C SER A 248 12.07 -1.36 1.46
N GLU A 249 13.09 -1.50 0.62
CA GLU A 249 14.46 -1.78 1.05
C GLU A 249 15.07 -0.63 1.86
N ASP A 250 14.76 0.63 1.52
CA ASP A 250 15.18 1.80 2.30
C ASP A 250 14.53 1.81 3.69
N MET A 251 13.25 1.42 3.78
CA MET A 251 12.51 1.36 5.05
C MET A 251 12.98 0.20 5.93
N VAL A 252 13.18 -0.99 5.34
CA VAL A 252 13.71 -2.17 6.04
C VAL A 252 15.10 -1.86 6.58
N HIS A 253 15.98 -1.32 5.73
CA HIS A 253 17.31 -0.89 6.13
C HIS A 253 17.27 0.12 7.30
N MET A 254 16.45 1.17 7.21
CA MET A 254 16.29 2.15 8.29
C MET A 254 15.94 1.48 9.62
N PHE A 255 14.94 0.60 9.64
CA PHE A 255 14.52 -0.07 10.86
C PHE A 255 15.58 -1.04 11.41
N GLU A 256 16.24 -1.81 10.55
CA GLU A 256 17.32 -2.71 10.96
C GLU A 256 18.50 -1.95 11.57
N GLN A 257 18.90 -0.82 10.97
CA GLN A 257 19.95 0.05 11.51
C GLN A 257 19.57 0.69 12.84
N MET A 258 18.28 0.88 13.10
CA MET A 258 17.77 1.32 14.40
C MET A 258 17.65 0.19 15.42
N GLY A 259 18.01 -1.05 15.07
CA GLY A 259 17.86 -2.23 15.93
C GLY A 259 16.42 -2.73 16.04
N VAL A 260 15.55 -2.36 15.10
CA VAL A 260 14.16 -2.82 15.03
C VAL A 260 14.06 -4.02 14.10
N GLU A 261 13.57 -5.13 14.64
CA GLU A 261 13.34 -6.35 13.85
C GLU A 261 12.27 -6.16 12.76
N THR A 262 12.58 -6.61 11.55
CA THR A 262 11.72 -6.55 10.36
C THR A 262 11.23 -7.95 9.94
N GLY A 263 12.05 -8.98 10.18
CA GLY A 263 11.82 -10.34 9.70
C GLY A 263 12.07 -10.52 8.19
N ILE A 264 12.66 -9.52 7.54
CA ILE A 264 12.85 -9.48 6.08
C ILE A 264 14.32 -9.69 5.74
N ASP A 265 14.60 -10.52 4.74
CA ASP A 265 15.93 -10.63 4.11
C ASP A 265 16.15 -9.43 3.19
N LEU A 266 16.81 -8.40 3.73
CA LEU A 266 17.13 -7.18 3.00
C LEU A 266 17.97 -7.45 1.75
N GLN A 267 18.90 -8.41 1.78
CA GLN A 267 19.75 -8.71 0.63
C GLN A 267 18.93 -9.32 -0.51
N HIS A 268 18.02 -10.25 -0.18
CA HIS A 268 17.10 -10.81 -1.16
C HIS A 268 16.18 -9.74 -1.76
N MET A 269 15.69 -8.81 -0.93
CA MET A 269 14.85 -7.70 -1.38
C MET A 269 15.60 -6.73 -2.32
N ILE A 270 16.87 -6.43 -2.04
CA ILE A 270 17.74 -5.62 -2.92
C ILE A 270 17.88 -6.30 -4.29
N LEU A 271 18.25 -7.58 -4.33
CA LEU A 271 18.40 -8.33 -5.58
C LEU A 271 17.10 -8.37 -6.39
N THR A 272 15.96 -8.48 -5.70
CA THR A 272 14.64 -8.44 -6.33
C THR A 272 14.36 -7.06 -6.94
N SER A 273 14.77 -5.98 -6.28
CA SER A 273 14.63 -4.61 -6.75
C SER A 273 15.47 -4.36 -8.01
N GLU A 274 16.71 -4.85 -8.04
CA GLU A 274 17.60 -4.77 -9.20
C GLU A 274 17.04 -5.53 -10.41
N GLN A 275 16.51 -6.75 -10.19
CA GLN A 275 15.84 -7.52 -11.24
C GLN A 275 14.59 -6.79 -11.77
N LEU A 276 13.83 -6.15 -10.88
CA LEU A 276 12.65 -5.39 -11.26
C LEU A 276 13.01 -4.18 -12.12
N GLU A 277 14.01 -3.37 -11.71
CA GLU A 277 14.55 -2.24 -12.47
C GLU A 277 14.89 -2.63 -13.91
N GLN A 278 15.57 -3.77 -14.10
CA GLN A 278 15.91 -4.29 -15.42
C GLN A 278 14.67 -4.67 -16.24
N ARG A 279 13.66 -5.31 -15.62
CA ARG A 279 12.43 -5.76 -16.30
C ARG A 279 11.55 -4.62 -16.76
N ILE A 280 11.46 -3.55 -15.95
CA ILE A 280 10.64 -2.37 -16.27
C ILE A 280 11.41 -1.34 -17.09
N GLU A 281 12.72 -1.55 -17.31
CA GLU A 281 13.60 -0.69 -18.12
C GLU A 281 13.62 0.77 -17.64
N LYS A 282 13.57 0.97 -16.32
CA LYS A 282 13.46 2.29 -15.68
C LYS A 282 14.25 2.31 -14.39
N THR A 283 15.09 3.34 -14.23
CA THR A 283 15.81 3.58 -12.97
C THR A 283 14.83 3.75 -11.81
N LEU A 284 15.00 2.92 -10.79
CA LEU A 284 14.21 2.95 -9.56
C LEU A 284 14.80 3.95 -8.56
N GLU A 285 13.99 4.41 -7.61
CA GLU A 285 14.36 5.49 -6.70
C GLU A 285 15.06 4.97 -5.43
N GLY A 286 14.90 3.68 -5.11
CA GLY A 286 15.51 3.04 -3.95
C GLY A 286 17.00 3.33 -3.83
N MET A 287 17.44 3.78 -2.66
CA MET A 287 18.81 4.20 -2.42
C MET A 287 19.67 3.04 -1.94
N VAL A 288 19.12 2.17 -1.10
CA VAL A 288 19.80 1.00 -0.56
C VAL A 288 20.12 -0.02 -1.64
N MET A 289 19.24 -0.22 -2.64
CA MET A 289 19.58 -1.07 -3.79
C MET A 289 20.76 -0.56 -4.61
N LYS A 290 21.05 0.76 -4.56
CA LYS A 290 22.17 1.37 -5.29
C LYS A 290 23.47 1.38 -4.48
N ALA A 291 23.36 1.64 -3.18
CA ALA A 291 24.50 1.82 -2.29
C ALA A 291 24.92 0.52 -1.59
N GLY A 292 24.04 -0.49 -1.55
CA GLY A 292 24.14 -1.64 -0.66
C GLY A 292 23.75 -1.30 0.78
N ALA A 293 23.55 -2.34 1.59
CA ALA A 293 23.25 -2.16 3.01
C ALA A 293 24.45 -1.55 3.76
N ALA A 294 24.20 -0.56 4.61
CA ALA A 294 25.24 0.04 5.45
C ALA A 294 25.98 -1.02 6.30
N PHE A 295 27.28 -0.80 6.51
CA PHE A 295 28.17 -1.68 7.29
C PHE A 295 28.36 -3.10 6.74
N THR A 296 27.90 -3.38 5.52
CA THR A 296 28.42 -4.51 4.75
C THR A 296 29.81 -4.12 4.22
N HIS A 297 30.83 -4.95 4.49
CA HIS A 297 32.14 -4.72 3.90
C HIS A 297 32.02 -4.92 2.39
N PHE A 298 32.29 -3.89 1.59
CA PHE A 298 32.48 -4.05 0.15
C PHE A 298 33.55 -5.13 -0.06
N GLN A 299 33.15 -6.30 -0.54
CA GLN A 299 34.11 -7.24 -1.09
C GLN A 299 34.60 -6.61 -2.40
N THR A 300 35.67 -5.83 -2.31
CA THR A 300 36.40 -5.39 -3.50
C THR A 300 36.91 -6.63 -4.21
N SER A 301 36.30 -6.96 -5.35
CA SER A 301 36.86 -7.88 -6.35
C SER A 301 38.12 -7.28 -6.96
#